data_AF-A0A8S4SHW6-F1
#
_entry.id   AF-A0A8S4SHW6-F1
#
_cell.length_a   1.000
_cell.length_b   1.000
_cell.length_c   1.000
_cell.angle_alpha   90.00
_cell.angle_beta   90.00
_cell.angle_gamma   90.00
#
_symmetry.space_group_name_H-M   'P 1'
#
loop_
_entity.id
_entity.type
_entity.pdbx_description
1 polymer ?
#
loop_
_entity_poly.entity_id
_entity_poly.type
_entity_poly.pdbx_seq_one_letter_code
_entity_poly.pdbx_strand_id
1 'polypeptide(L)'
;GDVLHWMACALYVACRTSITPTVQSGKAVEGNCVSLTRLLRLCNISLIQFFNKIKNWMEMALMSTDFKDRITRLEHKFAVSTVLFRKFQPIFQELFSGLTNEPPKNNSKSKKHKLHPCTTNALFEFTWCLYVCVKGEFHNSADDLVDMYHVLLSCLDFVFANAYMSRRKDLINPAFKGLPEDWHEDDFDLPKKPPCIISVLCEIKEGLAVEAATMKEYSWRPVIKTFFEKGVRNI
;
A
#
# COMPACT_ATOMS: atom_id res chain seq x y z
N GLY A 1 12.56 29.87 -12.02
CA GLY A 1 11.97 28.73 -11.28
C GLY A 1 11.99 29.04 -9.80
N ASP A 2 11.05 28.50 -9.03
CA ASP A 2 10.94 28.75 -7.57
C ASP A 2 12.19 28.28 -6.80
N VAL A 3 12.75 29.18 -5.99
CA VAL A 3 13.97 28.96 -5.18
C VAL A 3 13.76 27.87 -4.13
N LEU A 4 12.58 27.78 -3.52
CA LEU A 4 12.27 26.76 -2.50
C LEU A 4 12.31 25.36 -3.09
N HIS A 5 11.90 25.22 -4.36
CA HIS A 5 11.93 23.93 -5.05
C HIS A 5 13.35 23.48 -5.35
N TRP A 6 14.24 24.39 -5.76
CA TRP A 6 15.64 24.07 -5.97
C TRP A 6 16.36 23.76 -4.66
N MET A 7 16.03 24.48 -3.59
CA MET A 7 16.50 24.18 -2.23
C MET A 7 16.03 22.79 -1.78
N ALA A 8 14.80 22.39 -2.09
CA ALA A 8 14.32 21.03 -1.81
C ALA A 8 15.17 19.97 -2.53
N CYS A 9 15.48 20.17 -3.82
CA CYS A 9 16.34 19.28 -4.57
C CYS A 9 17.76 19.23 -3.98
N ALA A 10 18.36 20.40 -3.72
CA ALA A 10 19.69 20.52 -3.13
C ALA A 10 19.79 19.81 -1.77
N LEU A 11 18.84 20.06 -0.89
CA LEU A 11 18.79 19.46 0.45
C LEU A 11 18.55 17.95 0.36
N TYR A 12 17.66 17.48 -0.53
CA TYR A 12 17.47 16.05 -0.75
C TYR A 12 18.77 15.38 -1.19
N VAL A 13 19.48 15.95 -2.17
CA VAL A 13 20.78 15.42 -2.63
C VAL A 13 21.78 15.40 -1.49
N ALA A 14 22.00 16.55 -0.83
CA ALA A 14 22.94 16.68 0.27
C ALA A 14 22.65 15.67 1.39
N CYS A 15 21.38 15.49 1.74
CA CYS A 15 20.96 14.51 2.74
C CYS A 15 21.09 13.06 2.29
N ARG A 16 21.23 12.75 1.00
CA ARG A 16 21.36 11.38 0.50
C ARG A 16 22.80 11.03 0.10
N THR A 17 23.64 12.04 -0.11
CA THR A 17 25.09 11.89 -0.36
C THR A 17 25.90 12.08 0.92
N SER A 18 25.33 12.63 1.99
CA SER A 18 26.00 12.76 3.28
C SER A 18 26.21 11.40 3.96
N ILE A 19 27.44 11.14 4.39
CA ILE A 19 27.79 10.01 5.25
C ILE A 19 27.79 10.52 6.70
N THR A 20 26.89 10.01 7.54
CA THR A 20 26.94 10.27 8.99
C THR A 20 27.64 9.11 9.70
N PRO A 21 28.80 9.33 10.34
CA PRO A 21 29.45 8.31 11.16
C PRO A 21 28.63 8.07 12.44
N THR A 22 28.17 6.84 12.66
CA THR A 22 27.49 6.44 13.90
C THR A 22 28.52 6.01 14.96
N VAL A 23 28.31 6.44 16.21
CA VAL A 23 29.26 6.28 17.33
C VAL A 23 29.49 4.82 17.77
N GLN A 24 28.69 3.87 17.27
CA GLN A 24 28.84 2.44 17.53
C GLN A 24 28.58 1.64 16.24
N SER A 25 29.56 0.82 15.86
CA SER A 25 29.57 -0.10 14.71
C SER A 25 29.84 0.56 13.35
N GLY A 26 30.96 0.16 12.72
CA GLY A 26 31.50 0.69 11.46
C GLY A 26 30.69 0.39 10.20
N LYS A 27 29.36 0.55 10.25
CA LYS A 27 28.51 0.66 9.07
C LYS A 27 28.04 2.10 8.97
N ALA A 28 28.69 2.88 8.11
CA ALA A 28 28.22 4.18 7.69
C ALA A 28 26.78 4.04 7.15
N VAL A 29 25.83 4.76 7.72
CA VAL A 29 24.48 4.88 7.13
C VAL A 29 24.55 5.97 6.09
N GLU A 30 24.31 5.62 4.82
CA GLU A 30 24.09 6.61 3.77
C GLU A 30 22.77 7.34 4.02
N GLY A 31 22.88 8.62 4.41
CA GLY A 31 21.77 9.57 4.38
C GLY A 31 21.25 10.05 5.74
N ASN A 32 20.79 11.31 5.76
CA ASN A 32 20.42 12.09 6.96
C ASN A 32 18.97 11.87 7.47
N CYS A 33 18.34 10.70 7.25
CA CYS A 33 16.98 10.39 7.73
C CYS A 33 15.88 11.43 7.39
N VAL A 34 16.10 12.31 6.41
CA VAL A 34 15.10 13.31 6.01
C VAL A 34 13.98 12.63 5.24
N SER A 35 12.78 12.66 5.82
CA SER A 35 11.56 12.20 5.13
C SER A 35 11.31 13.07 3.90
N LEU A 36 11.33 12.45 2.71
CA LEU A 36 11.00 13.12 1.45
C LEU A 36 9.63 13.80 1.56
N THR A 37 8.60 13.11 2.07
CA THR A 37 7.26 13.66 2.23
C THR A 37 7.24 14.93 3.09
N ARG A 38 8.03 14.97 4.17
CA ARG A 38 8.14 16.15 5.03
C ARG A 38 8.84 17.30 4.31
N LEU A 39 9.94 17.01 3.62
CA LEU A 39 10.68 17.97 2.82
C LEU A 39 9.79 18.63 1.76
N LEU A 40 9.06 17.82 1.00
CA LEU A 40 8.18 18.30 -0.06
C LEU A 40 7.04 19.19 0.48
N ARG A 41 6.48 18.82 1.64
CA ARG A 41 5.44 19.63 2.30
C ARG A 41 5.96 21.00 2.74
N LEU A 42 7.17 21.05 3.33
CA LEU A 42 7.77 22.31 3.77
C LEU A 42 8.14 23.23 2.60
N CYS A 43 8.50 22.65 1.46
CA CYS A 43 8.83 23.39 0.25
C CYS A 43 7.63 23.59 -0.70
N ASN A 44 6.41 23.21 -0.27
CA ASN A 44 5.16 23.31 -1.05
C ASN A 44 5.26 22.75 -2.48
N ILE A 45 5.96 21.63 -2.65
CA ILE A 45 6.19 20.99 -3.94
C ILE A 45 5.49 19.64 -3.98
N SER A 46 4.78 19.33 -5.07
CA SER A 46 4.22 17.99 -5.24
C SER A 46 5.30 16.97 -5.58
N LEU A 47 5.07 15.70 -5.27
CA LEU A 47 6.04 14.64 -5.58
C LEU A 47 6.31 14.52 -7.10
N ILE A 48 5.30 14.76 -7.93
CA ILE A 48 5.46 14.82 -9.40
C ILE A 48 6.35 15.99 -9.82
N GLN A 49 6.12 17.19 -9.24
CA GLN A 49 6.96 18.35 -9.51
C GLN A 49 8.40 18.13 -9.03
N PHE A 50 8.59 17.43 -7.91
CA PHE A 50 9.90 17.07 -7.41
C PHE A 50 10.67 16.20 -8.42
N PHE A 51 10.07 15.15 -8.97
CA PHE A 51 10.75 14.29 -9.96
C PHE A 51 11.20 15.06 -11.20
N ASN A 52 10.39 15.99 -11.70
CA ASN A 52 10.77 16.85 -12.82
C ASN A 52 11.97 17.75 -12.47
N LYS A 53 11.99 18.32 -11.27
CA LYS A 53 13.03 19.27 -10.85
C LYS A 53 14.33 18.60 -10.43
N ILE A 54 14.26 17.49 -9.71
CA ILE A 54 15.43 16.75 -9.27
C ILE A 54 16.22 16.20 -10.47
N LYS A 55 15.53 15.80 -11.56
CA LYS A 55 16.18 15.42 -12.83
C LYS A 55 17.02 16.57 -13.40
N ASN A 56 16.42 17.75 -13.52
CA ASN A 56 17.16 18.94 -13.97
C ASN A 56 18.33 19.28 -13.03
N TRP A 57 18.12 19.18 -11.71
CA TRP A 57 19.19 19.41 -10.72
C TRP A 57 20.34 18.41 -10.89
N MET A 58 20.05 17.13 -11.06
CA MET A 58 21.07 16.08 -11.22
C MET A 58 21.93 16.28 -12.46
N GLU A 59 21.34 16.78 -13.56
CA GLU A 59 22.10 17.15 -14.75
C GLU A 59 22.99 18.37 -14.51
N MET A 60 22.46 19.43 -13.90
CA MET A 60 23.25 20.64 -13.60
C MET A 60 24.39 20.38 -12.60
N ALA A 61 24.16 19.53 -11.61
CA ALA A 61 25.11 19.19 -10.57
C ALA A 61 26.04 18.02 -10.94
N LEU A 62 25.94 17.47 -12.16
CA LEU A 62 26.73 16.34 -12.66
C LEU A 62 26.74 15.14 -11.69
N MET A 63 25.56 14.78 -11.19
CA MET A 63 25.41 13.68 -10.23
C MET A 63 25.79 12.32 -10.84
N SER A 64 26.26 11.40 -9.98
CA SER A 64 26.64 10.05 -10.39
C SER A 64 25.48 9.26 -10.99
N THR A 65 25.79 8.34 -11.90
CA THR A 65 24.79 7.42 -12.50
C THR A 65 24.02 6.64 -11.44
N ASP A 66 24.69 6.16 -10.38
CA ASP A 66 24.03 5.47 -9.28
C ASP A 66 22.95 6.34 -8.61
N PHE A 67 23.24 7.62 -8.37
CA PHE A 67 22.24 8.53 -7.80
C PHE A 67 21.06 8.77 -8.75
N LYS A 68 21.35 8.97 -10.05
CA LYS A 68 20.31 9.10 -11.09
C LYS A 68 19.41 7.85 -11.12
N ASP A 69 20.00 6.66 -11.08
CA ASP A 69 19.25 5.40 -11.07
C ASP A 69 18.40 5.24 -9.80
N ARG A 70 18.90 5.65 -8.64
CA ARG A 70 18.11 5.65 -7.38
C ARG A 70 16.89 6.56 -7.48
N ILE A 71 17.01 7.74 -8.10
CA ILE A 71 15.88 8.65 -8.34
C ILE A 71 14.89 8.04 -9.33
N THR A 72 15.36 7.48 -10.45
CA THR A 72 14.51 6.83 -11.46
C THR A 72 13.74 5.66 -10.85
N ARG A 73 14.39 4.81 -10.05
CA ARG A 73 13.74 3.72 -9.31
C ARG A 73 12.68 4.23 -8.34
N LEU A 74 12.95 5.33 -7.62
CA LEU A 74 11.98 5.93 -6.71
C LEU A 74 10.74 6.45 -7.44
N GLU A 75 10.92 7.09 -8.58
CA GLU A 75 9.83 7.56 -9.44
C GLU A 75 9.00 6.40 -9.99
N HIS A 76 9.66 5.34 -10.46
CA HIS A 76 8.97 4.16 -10.98
C HIS A 76 8.13 3.47 -9.90
N LYS A 77 8.69 3.26 -8.69
CA LYS A 77 7.96 2.71 -7.55
C LYS A 77 6.72 3.54 -7.19
N PHE A 78 6.83 4.87 -7.27
CA PHE A 78 5.71 5.79 -7.04
C PHE A 78 4.65 5.68 -8.15
N ALA A 79 5.08 5.61 -9.42
CA ALA A 79 4.18 5.46 -10.56
C ALA A 79 3.35 4.17 -10.44
N VAL A 80 4.00 3.04 -10.11
CA VAL A 80 3.33 1.76 -9.86
C VAL A 80 2.29 1.88 -8.75
N SER A 81 2.65 2.45 -7.59
CA SER A 81 1.69 2.67 -6.48
C SER A 81 0.51 3.55 -6.91
N THR A 82 0.75 4.58 -7.73
CA THR A 82 -0.30 5.48 -8.22
C THR A 82 -1.27 4.76 -9.16
N VAL A 83 -0.76 3.97 -10.10
CA VAL A 83 -1.59 3.17 -11.01
C VAL A 83 -2.41 2.15 -10.22
N LEU A 84 -1.78 1.46 -9.27
CA LEU A 84 -2.43 0.42 -8.48
C LEU A 84 -3.45 0.97 -7.49
N PHE A 85 -3.25 2.17 -6.93
CA PHE A 85 -4.28 2.81 -6.11
C PHE A 85 -5.56 3.09 -6.90
N ARG A 86 -5.42 3.53 -8.16
CA ARG A 86 -6.57 3.75 -9.05
C ARG A 86 -7.30 2.46 -9.40
N LYS A 87 -6.58 1.34 -9.50
CA LYS A 87 -7.20 0.00 -9.68
C LYS A 87 -7.80 -0.55 -8.39
N PHE A 88 -7.19 -0.28 -7.25
CA PHE A 88 -7.62 -0.74 -5.94
C PHE A 88 -9.05 -0.28 -5.61
N GLN A 89 -9.34 1.02 -5.79
CA GLN A 89 -10.64 1.58 -5.41
C GLN A 89 -11.85 0.86 -6.04
N PRO A 90 -11.94 0.71 -7.39
CA PRO A 90 -13.06 0.00 -7.98
C PRO A 90 -13.09 -1.47 -7.56
N ILE A 91 -11.95 -2.15 -7.44
CA ILE A 91 -11.93 -3.56 -6.98
C ILE A 91 -12.45 -3.68 -5.55
N PHE A 92 -12.05 -2.77 -4.67
CA PHE A 92 -12.55 -2.74 -3.30
C PHE A 92 -14.06 -2.52 -3.25
N GLN A 93 -14.61 -1.65 -4.11
CA GLN A 93 -16.04 -1.40 -4.22
C GLN A 93 -16.83 -2.57 -4.82
N GLU A 94 -16.20 -3.46 -5.59
CA GLU A 94 -16.82 -4.74 -5.97
C GLU A 94 -17.03 -5.64 -4.74
N LEU A 95 -16.07 -5.64 -3.81
CA LEU A 95 -16.04 -6.53 -2.65
C LEU A 95 -16.84 -6.00 -1.46
N PHE A 96 -16.84 -4.68 -1.25
CA PHE A 96 -17.37 -4.03 -0.06
C PHE A 96 -18.26 -2.85 -0.42
N SER A 97 -19.34 -2.67 0.34
CA SER A 97 -20.31 -1.60 0.17
C SER A 97 -20.18 -0.55 1.27
N GLY A 98 -20.72 0.65 1.04
CA GLY A 98 -20.73 1.73 2.04
C GLY A 98 -19.43 2.54 2.14
N LEU A 99 -18.55 2.49 1.13
CA LEU A 99 -17.41 3.41 1.03
C LEU A 99 -17.94 4.84 0.80
N THR A 100 -17.61 5.76 1.70
CA THR A 100 -18.05 7.17 1.62
C THR A 100 -16.87 8.11 1.46
N ASN A 101 -17.09 9.24 0.77
CA ASN A 101 -16.12 10.33 0.70
C ASN A 101 -16.12 11.22 1.96
N GLU A 102 -16.99 10.94 2.94
CA GLU A 102 -17.06 11.74 4.16
C GLU A 102 -15.86 11.44 5.06
N PRO A 103 -15.14 12.47 5.56
CA PRO A 103 -14.13 12.24 6.59
C PRO A 103 -14.79 11.55 7.79
N PRO A 104 -14.08 10.63 8.48
CA PRO A 104 -14.63 9.99 9.66
C PRO A 104 -15.08 11.07 10.63
N LYS A 105 -16.39 11.14 10.90
CA LYS A 105 -16.93 12.08 11.87
C LYS A 105 -16.25 11.74 13.18
N ASN A 106 -15.36 12.63 13.64
CA ASN A 106 -14.82 12.61 14.99
C ASN A 106 -16.01 12.80 15.94
N ASN A 107 -16.71 11.72 16.25
CA ASN A 107 -17.70 11.69 17.31
C ASN A 107 -16.94 11.72 18.64
N SER A 108 -16.39 12.88 18.97
CA SER A 108 -16.02 13.22 20.33
C SER A 108 -17.32 13.38 21.12
N LYS A 109 -17.79 12.29 21.72
CA LYS A 109 -18.60 12.32 22.94
C LYS A 109 -18.57 10.92 23.57
N SER A 110 -17.78 10.83 24.61
CA SER A 110 -17.60 9.70 25.51
C SER A 110 -18.94 9.07 25.94
N LYS A 111 -19.04 7.73 25.85
CA LYS A 111 -19.70 6.85 26.84
C LYS A 111 -19.54 5.37 26.43
N LYS A 112 -18.75 4.64 27.25
CA LYS A 112 -18.46 3.19 27.23
C LYS A 112 -17.63 2.68 26.03
N HIS A 113 -16.54 1.96 26.34
CA HIS A 113 -15.77 1.12 25.44
C HIS A 113 -16.64 0.00 24.82
N LYS A 114 -17.59 0.32 23.94
CA LYS A 114 -17.98 -0.62 22.90
C LYS A 114 -16.94 -0.43 21.80
N LEU A 115 -16.17 -1.48 21.49
CA LEU A 115 -15.37 -1.49 20.26
C LEU A 115 -16.32 -1.09 19.13
N HIS A 116 -16.08 0.07 18.53
CA HIS A 116 -16.86 0.48 17.37
C HIS A 116 -16.54 -0.52 16.25
N PRO A 117 -17.54 -1.15 15.61
CA PRO A 117 -17.28 -2.06 14.50
C PRO A 117 -16.42 -1.36 13.44
N CYS A 118 -15.46 -2.09 12.85
CA CYS A 118 -14.63 -1.59 11.77
C CYS A 118 -15.53 -1.12 10.61
N THR A 119 -15.39 0.13 10.18
CA THR A 119 -16.20 0.72 9.09
C THR A 119 -15.62 0.38 7.72
N THR A 120 -16.42 0.48 6.66
CA THR A 120 -15.91 0.28 5.29
C THR A 120 -14.73 1.21 4.96
N ASN A 121 -14.80 2.48 5.39
CA ASN A 121 -13.70 3.44 5.20
C ASN A 121 -12.42 3.02 5.95
N ALA A 122 -12.54 2.56 7.20
CA ALA A 122 -11.38 2.05 7.95
C ALA A 122 -10.80 0.78 7.29
N LEU A 123 -11.67 -0.10 6.78
CA LEU A 123 -11.25 -1.29 6.04
C LEU A 123 -10.52 -0.94 4.73
N PHE A 124 -10.98 0.10 4.02
CA PHE A 124 -10.35 0.61 2.81
C PHE A 124 -8.93 1.12 3.09
N GLU A 125 -8.78 1.98 4.11
CA GLU A 125 -7.49 2.50 4.56
C GLU A 125 -6.55 1.38 5.00
N PHE A 126 -7.06 0.45 5.82
CA PHE A 126 -6.31 -0.72 6.26
C PHE A 126 -5.82 -1.57 5.09
N THR A 127 -6.70 -1.86 4.12
CA THR A 127 -6.34 -2.72 2.98
C THR A 127 -5.23 -2.10 2.14
N TRP A 128 -5.31 -0.78 1.91
CA TRP A 128 -4.25 -0.07 1.19
C TRP A 128 -2.96 0.01 2.01
N CYS A 129 -3.05 0.25 3.31
CA CYS A 129 -1.90 0.25 4.21
C CYS A 129 -1.19 -1.12 4.20
N LEU A 130 -1.95 -2.20 4.35
CA LEU A 130 -1.45 -3.57 4.26
C LEU A 130 -0.71 -3.80 2.95
N TYR A 131 -1.30 -3.39 1.81
CA TYR A 131 -0.65 -3.47 0.52
C TYR A 131 0.69 -2.70 0.47
N VAL A 132 0.73 -1.46 0.96
CA VAL A 132 1.95 -0.66 0.98
C VAL A 132 3.03 -1.29 1.86
N CYS A 133 2.64 -1.83 3.02
CA CYS A 133 3.53 -2.56 3.93
C CYS A 133 4.12 -3.80 3.26
N VAL A 134 3.26 -4.65 2.67
CA VAL A 134 3.70 -5.86 1.97
C VAL A 134 4.63 -5.50 0.81
N LYS A 135 4.24 -4.56 -0.05
CA LYS A 135 5.06 -4.05 -1.16
C LYS A 135 6.44 -3.58 -0.70
N GLY A 136 6.52 -2.96 0.48
CA GLY A 136 7.78 -2.49 1.07
C GLY A 136 8.82 -3.60 1.25
N GLU A 137 8.39 -4.84 1.45
CA GLU A 137 9.27 -6.00 1.61
C GLU A 137 9.83 -6.51 0.26
N PHE A 138 9.23 -6.13 -0.88
CA PHE A 138 9.63 -6.54 -2.24
C PHE A 138 10.73 -5.64 -2.85
N HIS A 139 11.62 -5.08 -2.03
CA HIS A 139 12.78 -4.24 -2.38
C HIS A 139 13.05 -4.01 -3.89
N ASN A 140 13.63 -4.97 -4.60
CA ASN A 140 14.09 -4.84 -5.98
C ASN A 140 13.04 -5.17 -7.05
N SER A 141 11.89 -5.73 -6.66
CA SER A 141 10.78 -6.11 -7.56
C SER A 141 9.54 -5.20 -7.38
N ALA A 142 9.60 -4.26 -6.43
CA ALA A 142 8.46 -3.39 -6.09
C ALA A 142 8.09 -2.35 -7.17
N ASP A 143 8.78 -2.36 -8.31
CA ASP A 143 8.51 -1.54 -9.48
C ASP A 143 7.99 -2.33 -10.69
N ASP A 144 7.84 -3.65 -10.60
CA ASP A 144 7.08 -4.41 -11.59
C ASP A 144 5.57 -4.24 -11.36
N LEU A 145 4.86 -3.74 -12.37
CA LEU A 145 3.43 -3.43 -12.23
C LEU A 145 2.57 -4.69 -12.11
N VAL A 146 2.92 -5.78 -12.80
CA VAL A 146 2.14 -7.01 -12.85
C VAL A 146 2.26 -7.76 -11.53
N ASP A 147 3.49 -7.93 -11.04
CA ASP A 147 3.75 -8.55 -9.74
C ASP A 147 3.08 -7.77 -8.62
N MET A 148 3.22 -6.44 -8.62
CA MET A 148 2.61 -5.59 -7.60
C MET A 148 1.08 -5.57 -7.71
N TYR A 149 0.51 -5.84 -8.89
CA TYR A 149 -0.93 -6.05 -9.04
C TYR A 149 -1.38 -7.38 -8.41
N HIS A 150 -0.63 -8.46 -8.61
CA HIS A 150 -0.90 -9.76 -7.98
C HIS A 150 -0.78 -9.70 -6.44
N VAL A 151 0.17 -8.92 -5.92
CA VAL A 151 0.27 -8.60 -4.48
C VAL A 151 -0.97 -7.86 -3.98
N LEU A 152 -1.49 -6.88 -4.74
CA LEU A 152 -2.72 -6.16 -4.40
C LEU A 152 -3.92 -7.11 -4.33
N LEU A 153 -4.09 -8.01 -5.31
CA LEU A 153 -5.15 -9.02 -5.30
C LEU A 153 -5.05 -9.94 -4.08
N SER A 154 -3.84 -10.31 -3.68
CA SER A 154 -3.58 -11.13 -2.48
C SER A 154 -4.01 -10.43 -1.19
N CYS A 155 -3.75 -9.11 -1.07
CA CYS A 155 -4.23 -8.33 0.07
C CYS A 155 -5.76 -8.23 0.12
N LEU A 156 -6.41 -8.00 -1.03
CA LEU A 156 -7.86 -7.92 -1.13
C LEU A 156 -8.53 -9.26 -0.78
N ASP A 157 -8.00 -10.36 -1.31
CA ASP A 157 -8.43 -11.72 -0.96
C ASP A 157 -8.32 -11.97 0.54
N PHE A 158 -7.19 -11.62 1.16
CA PHE A 158 -7.00 -11.79 2.60
C PHE A 158 -8.01 -10.99 3.42
N VAL A 159 -8.24 -9.73 3.07
CA VAL A 159 -9.20 -8.87 3.78
C VAL A 159 -10.63 -9.39 3.60
N PHE A 160 -11.00 -9.79 2.39
CA PHE A 160 -12.30 -10.41 2.12
C PHE A 160 -12.49 -11.68 2.94
N ALA A 161 -11.50 -12.58 2.95
CA ALA A 161 -11.55 -13.81 3.70
C ALA A 161 -11.77 -13.56 5.21
N ASN A 162 -11.12 -12.56 5.78
CA ASN A 162 -11.32 -12.19 7.19
C ASN A 162 -12.70 -11.59 7.45
N ALA A 163 -13.18 -10.67 6.58
CA ALA A 163 -14.52 -10.09 6.70
C ALA A 163 -15.62 -11.16 6.59
N TYR A 164 -15.43 -12.09 5.67
CA TYR A 164 -16.31 -13.23 5.43
C TYR A 164 -16.36 -14.16 6.64
N MET A 165 -15.19 -14.59 7.14
CA MET A 165 -15.09 -15.45 8.33
C MET A 165 -15.63 -14.77 9.60
N SER A 166 -15.69 -13.44 9.62
CA SER A 166 -16.25 -12.64 10.70
C SER A 166 -17.75 -12.32 10.53
N ARG A 167 -18.41 -12.88 9.51
CA ARG A 167 -19.82 -12.61 9.16
C ARG A 167 -20.15 -11.11 9.05
N ARG A 168 -19.23 -10.30 8.53
CA ARG A 168 -19.46 -8.85 8.31
C ARG A 168 -20.32 -8.60 7.08
N LYS A 169 -21.57 -9.12 7.11
CA LYS A 169 -22.60 -8.91 6.07
C LYS A 169 -22.90 -7.42 5.86
N ASP A 170 -22.64 -6.60 6.87
CA ASP A 170 -22.79 -5.14 6.84
C ASP A 170 -21.71 -4.42 6.01
N LEU A 171 -20.56 -5.06 5.77
CA LEU A 171 -19.47 -4.50 4.96
C LEU A 171 -19.42 -5.10 3.55
N ILE A 172 -19.56 -6.42 3.44
CA ILE A 172 -19.44 -7.13 2.18
C ILE A 172 -20.54 -6.68 1.22
N ASN A 173 -20.19 -6.42 -0.03
CA ASN A 173 -21.14 -6.09 -1.07
C ASN A 173 -22.01 -7.31 -1.41
N PRO A 174 -23.34 -7.27 -1.19
CA PRO A 174 -24.25 -8.37 -1.52
C PRO A 174 -24.24 -8.77 -3.00
N ALA A 175 -23.89 -7.82 -3.90
CA ALA A 175 -23.84 -8.08 -5.33
C ALA A 175 -22.52 -8.74 -5.79
N PHE A 176 -21.59 -9.04 -4.87
CA PHE A 176 -20.33 -9.66 -5.25
C PHE A 176 -20.54 -11.10 -5.71
N LYS A 177 -20.20 -11.40 -6.97
CA LYS A 177 -20.39 -12.73 -7.60
C LYS A 177 -19.65 -13.89 -6.93
N GLY A 178 -18.70 -13.62 -6.03
CA GLY A 178 -17.95 -14.64 -5.30
C GLY A 178 -18.62 -15.11 -4.01
N LEU A 179 -19.85 -14.65 -3.70
CA LEU A 179 -20.61 -15.08 -2.53
C LEU A 179 -21.41 -16.35 -2.80
N PRO A 180 -21.56 -17.24 -1.81
CA PRO A 180 -22.54 -18.33 -1.87
C PRO A 180 -23.98 -17.80 -1.95
N GLU A 181 -24.87 -18.60 -2.55
CA GLU A 181 -26.30 -18.26 -2.69
C GLU A 181 -27.00 -18.08 -1.34
N ASP A 182 -26.60 -18.88 -0.34
CA ASP A 182 -27.15 -18.90 1.02
C ASP A 182 -26.48 -17.88 1.96
N TRP A 183 -25.57 -17.02 1.47
CA TRP A 183 -24.84 -16.06 2.30
C TRP A 183 -25.74 -15.13 3.13
N HIS A 184 -26.93 -14.82 2.62
CA HIS A 184 -27.87 -13.92 3.28
C HIS A 184 -28.75 -14.61 4.33
N GLU A 185 -28.85 -15.94 4.30
CA GLU A 185 -29.67 -16.71 5.23
C GLU A 185 -29.12 -16.64 6.67
N ASP A 186 -30.02 -16.71 7.65
CA ASP A 186 -29.67 -16.62 9.08
C ASP A 186 -28.98 -17.89 9.59
N ASP A 187 -29.27 -19.03 8.98
CA ASP A 187 -28.70 -20.35 9.27
C ASP A 187 -27.44 -20.67 8.46
N PHE A 188 -26.92 -19.70 7.69
CA PHE A 188 -25.68 -19.84 6.92
C PHE A 188 -24.53 -20.36 7.78
N ASP A 189 -23.98 -21.52 7.40
CA ASP A 189 -22.83 -22.12 8.08
C ASP A 189 -21.52 -21.63 7.47
N LEU A 190 -20.58 -21.25 8.33
CA LEU A 190 -19.29 -20.77 7.86
C LEU A 190 -18.43 -21.97 7.41
N PRO A 191 -17.72 -21.86 6.28
CA PRO A 191 -16.77 -22.88 5.89
C PRO A 191 -15.65 -23.00 6.92
N LYS A 192 -15.11 -24.21 7.09
CA LYS A 192 -13.98 -24.47 8.01
C LYS A 192 -12.69 -23.74 7.64
N LYS A 193 -12.54 -23.37 6.37
CA LYS A 193 -11.37 -22.66 5.84
C LYS A 193 -11.81 -21.32 5.26
N PRO A 194 -10.98 -20.26 5.40
CA PRO A 194 -11.28 -18.99 4.76
C PRO A 194 -11.40 -19.14 3.24
N PRO A 195 -12.35 -18.46 2.60
CA PRO A 195 -12.51 -18.53 1.15
C PRO A 195 -11.30 -17.89 0.43
N CYS A 196 -11.08 -18.31 -0.82
CA CYS A 196 -10.10 -17.72 -1.72
C CYS A 196 -10.85 -17.19 -2.95
N ILE A 197 -10.72 -15.90 -3.24
CA ILE A 197 -11.44 -15.20 -4.31
C ILE A 197 -10.51 -14.75 -5.44
N ILE A 198 -9.25 -15.19 -5.47
CA ILE A 198 -8.27 -14.79 -6.50
C ILE A 198 -8.78 -15.07 -7.92
N SER A 199 -9.34 -16.26 -8.18
CA SER A 199 -9.90 -16.60 -9.50
C SER A 199 -11.00 -15.61 -9.91
N VAL A 200 -11.95 -15.35 -9.00
CA VAL A 200 -13.06 -14.42 -9.18
C VAL A 200 -12.56 -13.01 -9.48
N LEU A 201 -11.56 -12.53 -8.73
CA LEU A 201 -10.94 -11.22 -8.93
C LEU A 201 -10.25 -11.11 -10.30
N CYS A 202 -9.53 -12.16 -10.70
CA CYS A 202 -8.86 -12.24 -12.00
C CYS A 202 -9.86 -12.26 -13.16
N GLU A 203 -11.00 -12.94 -13.04
CA GLU A 203 -12.05 -12.91 -14.05
C GLU A 203 -12.67 -11.51 -14.23
N ILE A 204 -12.89 -10.76 -13.14
CA ILE A 204 -13.53 -9.43 -13.20
C ILE A 204 -12.59 -8.40 -13.82
N LYS A 205 -11.28 -8.56 -13.65
CA LYS A 205 -10.28 -7.52 -13.95
C LYS A 205 -9.16 -8.00 -14.88
N GLU A 206 -9.43 -9.04 -15.67
CA GLU A 206 -8.53 -9.60 -16.69
C GLU A 206 -7.13 -9.98 -16.15
N GLY A 207 -7.09 -10.56 -14.96
CA GLY A 207 -5.85 -11.02 -14.31
C GLY A 207 -5.45 -12.44 -14.68
N LEU A 208 -4.16 -12.76 -14.52
CA LEU A 208 -3.62 -14.10 -14.74
C LEU A 208 -3.77 -14.93 -13.45
N ALA A 209 -4.89 -15.68 -13.34
CA ALA A 209 -5.28 -16.36 -12.11
C ALA A 209 -4.21 -17.31 -11.54
N VAL A 210 -3.50 -18.04 -12.39
CA VAL A 210 -2.43 -18.97 -11.97
C VAL A 210 -1.24 -18.21 -11.38
N GLU A 211 -0.84 -17.11 -12.01
CA GLU A 211 0.27 -16.27 -11.53
C GLU A 211 -0.11 -15.56 -10.24
N ALA A 212 -1.33 -15.02 -10.15
CA ALA A 212 -1.84 -14.40 -8.94
C ALA A 212 -1.89 -15.38 -7.76
N ALA A 213 -2.32 -16.63 -7.99
CA ALA A 213 -2.32 -17.67 -6.97
C ALA A 213 -0.88 -18.06 -6.54
N THR A 214 0.05 -18.11 -7.50
CA THR A 214 1.47 -18.38 -7.24
C THR A 214 2.10 -17.26 -6.42
N MET A 215 1.87 -16.00 -6.79
CA MET A 215 2.30 -14.82 -6.03
C MET A 215 1.78 -14.86 -4.60
N LYS A 216 0.49 -15.20 -4.42
CA LYS A 216 -0.14 -15.32 -3.11
C LYS A 216 0.58 -16.34 -2.22
N GLU A 217 0.78 -17.57 -2.72
CA GLU A 217 1.30 -18.66 -1.90
C GLU A 217 2.81 -18.54 -1.62
N TYR A 218 3.61 -18.18 -2.63
CA TYR A 218 5.07 -18.29 -2.54
C TYR A 218 5.76 -16.97 -2.20
N SER A 219 5.12 -15.82 -2.44
CA SER A 219 5.76 -14.51 -2.22
C SER A 219 5.04 -13.68 -1.17
N TRP A 220 3.72 -13.54 -1.27
CA TRP A 220 2.93 -12.73 -0.35
C TRP A 220 2.77 -13.38 1.03
N ARG A 221 2.41 -14.67 1.07
CA ARG A 221 2.13 -15.39 2.32
C ARG A 221 3.33 -15.45 3.27
N PRO A 222 4.58 -15.69 2.81
CA PRO A 222 5.75 -15.58 3.68
C PRO A 222 5.88 -14.20 4.33
N VAL A 223 5.68 -13.10 3.58
CA VAL A 223 5.75 -11.73 4.12
C VAL A 223 4.77 -11.54 5.27
N ILE A 224 3.52 -11.97 5.08
CA ILE A 224 2.48 -11.83 6.11
C ILE A 224 2.79 -12.63 7.35
N LYS A 225 3.34 -13.86 7.21
CA LYS A 225 3.81 -14.63 8.36
C LYS A 225 4.85 -13.86 9.16
N THR A 226 5.81 -13.20 8.50
CA THR A 226 6.81 -12.39 9.21
C THR A 226 6.19 -11.21 9.95
N PHE A 227 5.11 -10.59 9.44
CA PHE A 227 4.43 -9.49 10.14
C PHE A 227 3.79 -9.98 11.46
N PHE A 228 3.20 -11.16 11.45
CA PHE A 228 2.65 -11.78 12.65
C PHE A 228 3.74 -12.19 13.65
N GLU A 229 4.84 -12.78 13.18
CA GLU A 229 5.98 -13.18 14.01
C GLU A 229 6.67 -11.99 14.68
N LYS A 230 6.85 -10.89 13.94
CA LYS A 230 7.44 -9.64 14.46
C LYS A 230 6.50 -8.90 15.42
N GLY A 231 5.29 -9.39 15.65
CA GLY A 231 4.33 -8.77 16.55
C GLY A 231 3.92 -7.37 16.09
N VAL A 232 3.90 -7.11 14.77
CA VAL A 232 3.37 -5.86 14.21
C VAL A 232 1.85 -5.89 14.39
N ARG A 233 1.39 -5.66 15.62
CA ARG A 233 -0.03 -5.63 16.04
C ARG A 233 -0.70 -4.28 15.76
N ASN A 234 -0.01 -3.38 15.06
CA ASN A 234 -0.49 -2.05 14.67
C ASN A 234 -0.43 -1.90 13.14
N ILE A 235 -1.19 -2.72 12.41
CA ILE A 235 -1.66 -2.39 11.06
C ILE A 235 -3.16 -2.18 11.17
#